data_AF-A0A1Z1M1C8-F1
#
_entry.id   AF-A0A1Z1M1C8-F1
#
_cell.length_a   1.000
_cell.length_b   1.000
_cell.length_c   1.000
_cell.angle_alpha   90.00
_cell.angle_beta   90.00
_cell.angle_gamma   90.00
#
_symmetry.space_group_name_H-M   'P 1'
#
loop_
_entity.id
_entity.type
_entity.pdbx_description
1 polymer ?
#
loop_
_entity_poly.entity_id
_entity_poly.type
_entity_poly.pdbx_seq_one_letter_code
_entity_poly.pdbx_strand_id
1 'polypeptide(L)'
;MTNINTYNLCINFISLGIFYIYKKKYNIAIHKYFLKMVRDVYKLHKKINYYQLDKMANLILKSYVIYKKSYKLKQYIRKFNYLYLKNDKYYNKYKYLDHISKIEVNKIAITNLYLITKLIGKQGIYTLIKYLIH
;
A
#
# COMPACT_ATOMS: atom_id res chain seq x y z
N MET A 1 -12.28 26.38 -14.03
CA MET A 1 -12.91 25.25 -13.29
C MET A 1 -11.89 24.67 -12.32
N THR A 2 -11.90 25.15 -11.09
CA THR A 2 -10.94 24.83 -10.03
C THR A 2 -11.26 23.48 -9.39
N ASN A 3 -10.45 22.50 -9.75
CA ASN A 3 -10.05 21.27 -9.05
C ASN A 3 -10.71 20.98 -7.66
N ILE A 4 -11.99 20.61 -7.64
CA ILE A 4 -12.74 20.16 -6.44
C ILE A 4 -12.08 18.93 -5.80
N ASN A 5 -11.35 18.13 -6.60
CA ASN A 5 -10.69 16.92 -6.14
C ASN A 5 -9.46 17.18 -5.24
N THR A 6 -8.73 18.27 -5.46
CA THR A 6 -7.56 18.63 -4.62
C THR A 6 -7.96 19.18 -3.27
N TYR A 7 -9.02 19.99 -3.19
CA TYR A 7 -9.51 20.56 -1.93
C TYR A 7 -10.03 19.48 -0.96
N ASN A 8 -10.77 18.50 -1.46
CA ASN A 8 -11.30 17.42 -0.62
C ASN A 8 -10.23 16.39 -0.17
N LEU A 9 -9.06 16.34 -0.82
CA LEU A 9 -7.92 15.52 -0.32
C LEU A 9 -7.26 16.21 0.88
N CYS A 10 -7.10 17.53 0.83
CA CYS A 10 -6.57 18.33 1.93
C CYS A 10 -7.39 18.16 3.21
N ILE A 11 -8.73 18.11 3.15
CA ILE A 11 -9.61 17.97 4.33
C ILE A 11 -9.39 16.65 5.07
N ASN A 12 -9.21 15.53 4.37
CA ASN A 12 -8.91 14.24 5.02
C ASN A 12 -7.49 14.21 5.63
N PHE A 13 -6.51 14.86 4.98
CA PHE A 13 -5.18 15.02 5.56
C PHE A 13 -5.18 15.95 6.78
N ILE A 14 -6.07 16.95 6.83
CA ILE A 14 -6.28 17.79 8.01
C ILE A 14 -6.83 16.95 9.16
N SER A 15 -7.79 16.05 8.93
CA SER A 15 -8.31 15.15 9.98
C SER A 15 -7.22 14.19 10.54
N LEU A 16 -6.34 13.67 9.67
CA LEU A 16 -5.18 12.86 10.06
C LEU A 16 -4.12 13.71 10.78
N GLY A 17 -3.92 14.94 10.32
CA GLY A 17 -3.06 15.93 10.97
C GLY A 17 -3.54 16.26 12.38
N ILE A 18 -4.84 16.45 12.57
CA ILE A 18 -5.48 16.70 13.87
C ILE A 18 -5.37 15.46 14.77
N PHE A 19 -5.63 14.24 14.26
CA PHE A 19 -5.44 12.99 15.02
C PHE A 19 -4.00 12.82 15.49
N TYR A 20 -3.03 13.14 14.63
CA TYR A 20 -1.62 13.07 14.94
C TYR A 20 -1.17 14.19 15.90
N ILE A 21 -1.72 15.40 15.77
CA ILE A 21 -1.53 16.52 16.70
C ILE A 21 -2.14 16.20 18.08
N TYR A 22 -3.25 15.46 18.16
CA TYR A 22 -3.84 15.05 19.44
C TYR A 22 -2.96 14.05 20.20
N LYS A 23 -2.16 13.23 19.50
CA LYS A 23 -1.15 12.34 20.08
C LYS A 23 0.15 13.06 20.51
N LYS A 24 0.24 14.38 20.26
CA LYS A 24 1.46 15.19 20.26
C LYS A 24 1.73 15.85 21.61
N LYS A 25 2.13 15.05 22.58
CA LYS A 25 3.20 15.46 23.50
C LYS A 25 4.39 14.56 23.15
N TYR A 26 5.45 15.19 22.63
CA TYR A 26 6.77 14.62 22.31
C TYR A 26 7.01 14.00 20.91
N ASN A 27 8.04 14.57 20.28
CA ASN A 27 8.92 14.02 19.24
C ASN A 27 8.68 14.47 17.77
N ILE A 28 9.37 15.56 17.39
CA ILE A 28 9.46 16.13 16.03
C ILE A 28 9.90 15.10 14.99
N ALA A 29 10.73 14.12 15.37
CA ALA A 29 11.19 13.09 14.45
C ALA A 29 10.02 12.23 13.95
N ILE A 30 9.13 11.80 14.84
CA ILE A 30 7.97 10.97 14.49
C ILE A 30 7.06 11.73 13.52
N HIS A 31 6.88 13.05 13.72
CA HIS A 31 6.08 13.88 12.82
C HIS A 31 6.69 13.95 11.41
N LYS A 32 8.01 14.10 11.31
CA LYS A 32 8.72 14.06 10.01
C LYS A 32 8.55 12.71 9.32
N TYR A 33 8.65 11.59 10.07
CA TYR A 33 8.41 10.26 9.51
C TYR A 33 6.97 10.08 9.02
N PHE A 34 5.98 10.53 9.80
CA PHE A 34 4.58 10.47 9.42
C PHE A 34 4.31 11.25 8.12
N LEU A 35 4.78 12.50 8.02
CA LEU A 35 4.64 13.30 6.80
C LEU A 35 5.32 12.65 5.59
N LYS A 36 6.49 12.04 5.80
CA LYS A 36 7.18 11.28 4.75
C LYS A 36 6.34 10.08 4.29
N MET A 37 5.79 9.30 5.21
CA MET A 37 4.92 8.16 4.92
C MET A 37 3.69 8.58 4.11
N VAL A 38 2.99 9.64 4.54
CA VAL A 38 1.85 10.22 3.82
C VAL A 38 2.24 10.60 2.39
N ARG A 39 3.39 11.28 2.21
CA ARG A 39 3.89 11.69 0.90
C ARG A 39 4.20 10.48 0.01
N ASP A 40 4.77 9.42 0.57
CA ASP A 40 5.12 8.21 -0.17
C ASP A 40 3.86 7.43 -0.60
N VAL A 41 2.85 7.31 0.28
CA VAL A 41 1.53 6.75 -0.08
C VAL A 41 0.87 7.55 -1.20
N TYR A 42 0.95 8.88 -1.15
CA TYR A 42 0.38 9.72 -2.20
C TYR A 42 1.09 9.58 -3.55
N LYS A 43 2.42 9.45 -3.55
CA LYS A 43 3.19 9.13 -4.77
C LYS A 43 2.79 7.77 -5.33
N LEU A 44 2.61 6.78 -4.47
CA LEU A 44 2.14 5.45 -4.87
C LEU A 44 0.75 5.52 -5.51
N HIS A 45 -0.20 6.21 -4.89
CA HIS A 45 -1.53 6.45 -5.43
C HIS A 45 -1.48 7.05 -6.85
N LYS A 46 -0.67 8.10 -7.06
CA LYS A 46 -0.49 8.70 -8.39
C LYS A 46 0.00 7.70 -9.42
N LYS A 47 1.00 6.88 -9.08
CA LYS A 47 1.52 5.84 -9.99
C LYS A 47 0.48 4.77 -10.30
N ILE A 48 -0.27 4.32 -9.29
CA ILE A 48 -1.36 3.34 -9.45
C ILE A 48 -2.38 3.85 -10.47
N ASN A 49 -2.83 5.11 -10.31
CA ASN A 49 -3.79 5.71 -11.22
C ASN A 49 -3.23 5.91 -12.63
N TYR A 50 -2.00 6.43 -12.74
CA TYR A 50 -1.36 6.68 -14.03
C TYR A 50 -1.25 5.41 -14.87
N TYR A 51 -0.80 4.30 -14.26
CA TYR A 51 -0.65 3.01 -14.94
C TYR A 51 -1.90 2.12 -14.88
N GLN A 52 -3.00 2.60 -14.29
CA GLN A 52 -4.23 1.83 -14.07
C GLN A 52 -3.97 0.45 -13.41
N LEU A 53 -3.03 0.42 -12.45
CA LEU A 53 -2.59 -0.83 -11.80
C LEU A 53 -3.72 -1.48 -11.02
N ASP A 54 -4.69 -0.70 -10.58
CA ASP A 54 -5.89 -1.16 -9.89
C ASP A 54 -6.76 -2.07 -10.77
N LYS A 55 -6.93 -1.72 -12.07
CA LYS A 55 -7.70 -2.52 -13.02
C LYS A 55 -6.99 -3.85 -13.24
N MET A 56 -5.67 -3.81 -13.43
CA MET A 56 -4.86 -5.02 -13.57
C MET A 56 -4.94 -5.91 -12.32
N ALA A 57 -4.80 -5.31 -11.14
CA ALA A 57 -4.89 -6.04 -9.87
C ALA A 57 -6.27 -6.67 -9.68
N ASN A 58 -7.35 -5.93 -9.98
CA ASN A 58 -8.71 -6.44 -9.94
C ASN A 58 -8.92 -7.62 -10.90
N LEU A 59 -8.38 -7.56 -12.12
CA LEU A 59 -8.47 -8.67 -13.08
C LEU A 59 -7.74 -9.92 -12.57
N ILE A 60 -6.53 -9.74 -12.00
CA ILE A 60 -5.77 -10.84 -11.42
C ILE A 60 -6.54 -11.47 -10.25
N LEU A 61 -7.06 -10.66 -9.33
CA LEU A 61 -7.80 -11.16 -8.16
C LEU A 61 -9.14 -11.82 -8.54
N LYS A 62 -9.94 -11.22 -9.42
CA LYS A 62 -11.20 -11.81 -9.90
C LYS A 62 -10.95 -13.18 -10.56
N SER A 63 -9.92 -13.29 -11.39
CA SER A 63 -9.57 -14.56 -12.03
C SER A 63 -9.20 -15.66 -11.02
N TYR A 64 -8.67 -15.30 -9.86
CA TYR A 64 -8.36 -16.25 -8.80
C TYR A 64 -9.62 -16.75 -8.09
N VAL A 65 -10.55 -15.83 -7.75
CA VAL A 65 -11.81 -16.17 -7.09
C VAL A 65 -12.66 -17.11 -7.95
N ILE A 66 -12.76 -16.83 -9.26
CA ILE A 66 -13.62 -17.59 -10.17
C ILE A 66 -13.03 -18.96 -10.49
N TYR A 67 -11.76 -19.03 -10.87
CA TYR A 67 -11.18 -20.24 -11.46
C TYR A 67 -10.35 -21.09 -10.49
N LYS A 68 -10.15 -20.64 -9.22
CA LYS A 68 -9.29 -21.23 -8.17
C LYS A 68 -7.80 -21.45 -8.55
N LYS A 69 -7.44 -21.45 -9.84
CA LYS A 69 -6.09 -21.61 -10.41
C LYS A 69 -5.86 -20.54 -11.50
N SER A 70 -5.67 -19.29 -11.08
CA SER A 70 -5.33 -18.21 -12.02
C SER A 70 -3.87 -18.27 -12.46
N TYR A 71 -3.63 -18.45 -13.76
CA TYR A 71 -2.30 -18.34 -14.36
C TYR A 71 -1.68 -16.96 -14.14
N LYS A 72 -2.48 -15.89 -14.27
CA LYS A 72 -2.03 -14.50 -14.05
C LYS A 72 -1.59 -14.28 -12.61
N LEU A 73 -2.32 -14.82 -11.63
CA LEU A 73 -1.91 -14.75 -10.23
C LEU A 73 -0.61 -15.51 -9.99
N LYS A 74 -0.47 -16.72 -10.54
CA LYS A 74 0.79 -17.49 -10.43
C LYS A 74 1.97 -16.73 -11.03
N GLN A 75 1.79 -16.12 -12.20
CA GLN A 75 2.83 -15.34 -12.86
C GLN A 75 3.22 -14.10 -12.03
N TYR A 76 2.23 -13.40 -11.47
CA TYR A 76 2.45 -12.28 -10.56
C TYR A 76 3.24 -12.73 -9.32
N ILE A 77 2.79 -13.78 -8.63
CA ILE A 77 3.45 -14.32 -7.44
C ILE A 77 4.90 -14.72 -7.76
N ARG A 78 5.15 -15.37 -8.90
CA ARG A 78 6.50 -15.74 -9.32
C ARG A 78 7.40 -14.52 -9.49
N LYS A 79 6.91 -13.46 -10.16
CA LYS A 79 7.66 -12.21 -10.32
C LYS A 79 7.87 -11.50 -8.98
N PHE A 80 6.85 -11.46 -8.13
CA PHE A 80 6.94 -10.89 -6.79
C PHE A 80 8.01 -11.61 -5.97
N ASN A 81 7.98 -12.94 -5.90
CA ASN A 81 8.95 -13.73 -5.16
C ASN A 81 10.38 -13.52 -5.68
N TYR A 82 10.56 -13.43 -7.01
CA TYR A 82 11.87 -13.10 -7.59
C TYR A 82 12.38 -11.73 -7.13
N LEU A 83 11.53 -10.70 -7.18
CA LEU A 83 11.90 -9.35 -6.73
C LEU A 83 12.13 -9.30 -5.21
N TYR A 84 11.33 -10.05 -4.45
CA TYR A 84 11.45 -10.18 -3.00
C TYR A 84 12.82 -10.77 -2.63
N LEU A 85 13.16 -11.93 -3.19
CA LEU A 85 14.43 -12.63 -2.94
C LEU A 85 15.64 -11.85 -3.48
N LYS A 86 15.50 -11.18 -4.63
CA LYS A 86 16.60 -10.36 -5.17
C LYS A 86 16.92 -9.16 -4.27
N ASN A 87 15.90 -8.62 -3.60
CA ASN A 87 16.02 -7.50 -2.68
C ASN A 87 16.11 -7.97 -1.21
N ASP A 88 16.60 -9.19 -0.97
CA ASP A 88 16.67 -9.82 0.36
C ASP A 88 17.28 -8.89 1.42
N LYS A 89 18.25 -8.06 1.03
CA LYS A 89 18.86 -7.05 1.92
C LYS A 89 17.86 -6.05 2.50
N TYR A 90 16.79 -5.70 1.78
CA TYR A 90 15.73 -4.83 2.30
C TYR A 90 14.87 -5.61 3.29
N TYR A 91 14.37 -6.78 2.91
CA TYR A 91 13.44 -7.56 3.72
C TYR A 91 14.10 -8.18 4.96
N ASN A 92 15.35 -8.63 4.87
CA ASN A 92 16.13 -9.15 6.01
C ASN A 92 16.60 -8.01 6.95
N LYS A 93 16.84 -6.79 6.42
CA LYS A 93 17.24 -5.64 7.27
C LYS A 93 16.12 -5.19 8.20
N TYR A 94 14.86 -5.31 7.78
CA TYR A 94 13.71 -5.13 8.66
C TYR A 94 13.33 -6.49 9.25
N LYS A 95 14.12 -6.96 10.23
CA LYS A 95 14.13 -8.19 11.07
C LYS A 95 12.85 -9.05 11.30
N TYR A 96 11.71 -8.71 10.75
CA TYR A 96 10.44 -9.43 10.93
C TYR A 96 10.28 -10.65 10.01
N LEU A 97 11.21 -10.90 9.07
CA LEU A 97 10.97 -11.79 7.94
C LEU A 97 11.97 -12.97 7.81
N ASP A 98 12.96 -13.09 8.70
CA ASP A 98 14.03 -14.13 8.66
C ASP A 98 13.48 -15.58 8.75
N HIS A 99 12.20 -15.76 9.10
CA HIS A 99 11.53 -17.06 9.20
C HIS A 99 10.29 -17.19 8.32
N ILE A 100 10.09 -16.29 7.36
CA ILE A 100 8.87 -16.30 6.55
C ILE A 100 8.90 -17.44 5.55
N SER A 101 7.89 -18.30 5.65
CA SER A 101 7.65 -19.38 4.70
C SER A 101 7.24 -18.83 3.33
N LYS A 102 7.48 -19.59 2.25
CA LYS A 102 6.99 -19.27 0.90
C LYS A 102 5.48 -19.00 0.85
N ILE A 103 4.70 -19.65 1.73
CA ILE A 103 3.25 -19.45 1.84
C ILE A 103 2.94 -18.04 2.32
N GLU A 104 3.69 -17.52 3.29
CA GLU A 104 3.53 -16.17 3.82
C GLU A 104 3.99 -15.11 2.82
N VAL A 105 5.08 -15.33 2.08
CA VAL A 105 5.48 -14.42 0.98
C VAL A 105 4.36 -14.31 -0.07
N ASN A 106 3.73 -15.43 -0.43
CA ASN A 106 2.59 -15.41 -1.36
C ASN A 106 1.37 -14.66 -0.78
N LYS A 107 1.11 -14.78 0.53
CA LYS A 107 0.05 -14.00 1.22
C LYS A 107 0.35 -12.50 1.16
N ILE A 108 1.61 -12.09 1.37
CA ILE A 108 2.05 -10.70 1.22
C ILE A 108 1.81 -10.23 -0.22
N ALA A 109 2.17 -11.03 -1.22
CA ALA A 109 1.95 -10.71 -2.63
C ALA A 109 0.45 -10.47 -2.94
N ILE A 110 -0.43 -11.36 -2.47
CA ILE A 110 -1.88 -11.23 -2.66
C ILE A 110 -2.44 -10.01 -1.92
N THR A 111 -1.97 -9.77 -0.69
CA THR A 111 -2.35 -8.60 0.10
C THR A 111 -1.95 -7.31 -0.62
N ASN A 112 -0.77 -7.27 -1.23
CA ASN A 112 -0.31 -6.13 -2.02
C ASN A 112 -1.21 -5.88 -3.24
N LEU A 113 -1.63 -6.93 -3.96
CA LEU A 113 -2.63 -6.77 -5.03
C LEU A 113 -3.92 -6.17 -4.49
N TYR A 114 -4.44 -6.67 -3.37
CA TYR A 114 -5.65 -6.14 -2.75
C TYR A 114 -5.49 -4.67 -2.36
N LEU A 115 -4.38 -4.29 -1.72
CA LEU A 115 -4.10 -2.90 -1.37
C LEU A 115 -4.09 -1.99 -2.60
N ILE A 116 -3.47 -2.43 -3.70
CA ILE A 116 -3.47 -1.67 -4.97
C ILE A 116 -4.91 -1.39 -5.44
N THR A 117 -5.83 -2.36 -5.34
CA THR A 117 -7.24 -2.15 -5.73
C THR A 117 -7.96 -1.14 -4.85
N LYS A 118 -7.55 -0.97 -3.60
CA LYS A 118 -8.17 -0.01 -2.66
C LYS A 118 -7.57 1.38 -2.77
N LEU A 119 -6.31 1.49 -3.19
CA LEU A 119 -5.57 2.75 -3.25
C LEU A 119 -6.03 3.72 -4.35
N ILE A 120 -7.02 3.39 -5.18
CA ILE A 120 -7.67 4.35 -6.10
C ILE A 120 -8.44 5.41 -5.31
N GLY A 121 -9.13 4.99 -4.25
CA GLY A 121 -10.06 5.84 -3.51
C GLY A 121 -9.39 6.54 -2.33
N LYS A 122 -9.88 7.74 -2.00
CA LYS A 122 -9.45 8.47 -0.80
C LYS A 122 -9.59 7.62 0.47
N GLN A 123 -10.66 6.83 0.54
CA GLN A 123 -10.89 5.91 1.64
C GLN A 123 -9.81 4.85 1.75
N GLY A 124 -9.34 4.27 0.63
CA GLY A 124 -8.27 3.28 0.68
C GLY A 124 -6.92 3.87 1.06
N ILE A 125 -6.62 5.10 0.62
CA ILE A 125 -5.44 5.85 1.08
C ILE A 125 -5.51 6.08 2.60
N TYR A 126 -6.66 6.55 3.10
CA TYR A 126 -6.88 6.76 4.53
C TYR A 126 -6.75 5.45 5.32
N THR A 127 -7.38 4.37 4.85
CA THR A 127 -7.29 3.05 5.48
C THR A 127 -5.84 2.56 5.55
N LEU A 128 -5.06 2.71 4.48
CA LEU A 128 -3.64 2.31 4.48
C LEU A 128 -2.84 3.15 5.48
N ILE A 129 -3.03 4.47 5.49
CA ILE A 129 -2.33 5.35 6.44
C ILE A 129 -2.70 4.99 7.87
N LYS A 130 -3.99 4.75 8.17
CA LYS A 130 -4.46 4.34 9.49
C LYS A 130 -3.84 3.01 9.92
N TYR A 131 -3.80 2.03 9.02
CA TYR A 131 -3.20 0.72 9.26
C TYR A 131 -1.70 0.82 9.57
N LEU A 132 -0.97 1.69 8.88
CA LEU A 132 0.49 1.84 9.07
C LEU A 132 0.88 2.60 10.36
N ILE A 133 -0.06 3.27 11.02
CA ILE A 133 0.19 4.04 12.26
C ILE A 133 -0.11 3.20 13.51
N HIS A 134 -0.93 2.16 13.37
CA HIS A 134 -1.37 1.27 14.45
C HIS A 134 -0.55 -0.01 14.47
#